data_AF-A0A7X5U9T4-F1
#
_entry.id   AF-A0A7X5U9T4-F1
#
_cell.length_a   1.000
_cell.length_b   1.000
_cell.length_c   1.000
_cell.angle_alpha   90.00
_cell.angle_beta   90.00
_cell.angle_gamma   90.00
#
_symmetry.space_group_name_H-M   'P 1'
#
loop_
_entity.id
_entity.type
_entity.pdbx_description
1 polymer ?
#
loop_
_entity_poly.entity_id
_entity_poly.type
_entity_poly.pdbx_seq_one_letter_code
_entity_poly.pdbx_strand_id
1 'polypeptide(L)' 'MTTALIALATGLVVGALFAWLRLPIPAPASLPGIVGAVGCFLGSVIVQSFR' A
#
# COMPACT_ATOMS: atom_id res chain seq x y z
N MET A 1 2.80 19.61 5.98
CA MET A 1 1.85 18.82 5.15
C MET A 1 1.85 17.41 5.67
N THR A 2 0.69 16.83 5.97
CA THR A 2 0.56 15.46 6.51
C THR A 2 1.04 14.45 5.47
N THR A 3 2.05 13.65 5.82
CA THR A 3 2.66 12.63 4.95
C THR A 3 1.64 11.64 4.38
N ALA A 4 0.57 11.35 5.13
CA ALA A 4 -0.54 10.51 4.69
C ALA A 4 -1.27 11.06 3.44
N LEU A 5 -1.46 12.37 3.36
CA LEU A 5 -2.14 13.02 2.21
C LEU A 5 -1.28 12.94 0.94
N ILE A 6 0.04 13.13 1.10
CA ILE A 6 1.00 13.01 -0.01
C ILE A 6 1.12 11.53 -0.44
N ALA A 7 1.14 10.58 0.49
CA ALA A 7 1.19 9.16 0.19
C ALA A 7 -0.07 8.69 -0.58
N LEU A 8 -1.25 9.14 -0.16
CA LEU A 8 -2.52 8.87 -0.86
C LEU A 8 -2.52 9.45 -2.27
N ALA A 9 -2.16 10.72 -2.42
CA ALA A 9 -2.09 11.37 -3.74
C ALA A 9 -1.08 10.65 -4.66
N THR A 10 0.08 10.28 -4.13
CA THR A 10 1.11 9.56 -4.87
C THR A 10 0.61 8.19 -5.33
N GLY A 11 -0.03 7.42 -4.44
CA GLY A 11 -0.61 6.11 -4.79
C GLY A 11 -1.69 6.22 -5.86
N LEU A 12 -2.56 7.24 -5.79
CA LEU A 12 -3.58 7.50 -6.80
C LEU A 12 -2.98 7.84 -8.16
N VAL A 13 -2.00 8.74 -8.20
CA VAL A 13 -1.34 9.17 -9.44
C VAL A 13 -0.58 8.01 -10.09
N VAL A 14 0.19 7.26 -9.31
CA VAL A 14 0.95 6.10 -9.81
C VAL A 14 0.00 4.99 -10.29
N GLY A 15 -1.07 4.70 -9.54
CA GLY A 15 -2.08 3.72 -9.95
C GLY A 15 -2.78 4.10 -11.24
N ALA A 16 -3.19 5.38 -11.37
CA ALA A 16 -3.80 5.90 -12.59
C ALA A 16 -2.84 5.85 -13.78
N LEU A 17 -1.57 6.20 -13.58
CA LEU A 17 -0.55 6.16 -14.63
C LEU A 17 -0.30 4.73 -15.15
N PHE A 18 -0.17 3.76 -14.25
CA PHE A 18 0.06 2.36 -14.64
C PHE A 18 -1.16 1.75 -15.33
N ALA A 19 -2.37 2.07 -14.87
CA ALA A 19 -3.61 1.68 -15.54
C ALA A 19 -3.72 2.30 -16.94
N TRP A 20 -3.34 3.57 -17.08
CA TRP A 20 -3.35 4.28 -18.37
C TRP A 20 -2.34 3.70 -19.36
N LEU A 21 -1.13 3.35 -18.89
CA LEU A 21 -0.08 2.73 -19.69
C LEU A 21 -0.29 1.22 -19.91
N ARG A 22 -1.34 0.62 -19.33
CA ARG A 22 -1.61 -0.82 -19.32
C ARG A 22 -0.41 -1.67 -18.86
N LEU A 23 0.41 -1.10 -17.98
CA LEU A 23 1.55 -1.80 -17.40
C LEU A 23 1.08 -2.71 -16.27
N PRO A 24 1.70 -3.89 -16.09
CA PRO A 24 1.47 -4.70 -14.91
C PRO A 24 1.79 -3.87 -13.66
N ILE A 25 0.85 -3.83 -12.72
CA ILE A 25 0.97 -3.02 -11.51
C ILE A 25 2.06 -3.67 -10.62
N PRO A 26 3.09 -2.92 -10.16
CA PRO A 26 4.15 -3.45 -9.30
C PRO A 26 3.64 -3.80 -7.90
N ALA A 27 2.53 -3.20 -7.48
CA ALA A 27 1.86 -3.46 -6.23
C ALA A 27 1.09 -4.79 -6.29
N PRO A 28 0.94 -5.52 -5.17
CA PRO A 28 0.19 -6.77 -5.12
C PRO A 28 -1.23 -6.56 -5.65
N ALA A 29 -1.45 -6.97 -6.89
CA ALA A 29 -2.76 -6.85 -7.56
C ALA A 29 -3.76 -7.91 -7.06
N SER A 30 -3.31 -8.86 -6.23
CA SER A 30 -4.11 -9.94 -5.69
C SER A 30 -4.61 -9.60 -4.29
N LEU A 31 -5.89 -9.90 -4.02
CA LEU A 31 -6.50 -9.82 -2.68
C LEU A 31 -5.60 -10.44 -1.59
N PRO A 32 -4.99 -11.63 -1.79
CA PRO A 32 -4.06 -12.22 -0.82
C PRO A 32 -2.85 -11.33 -0.51
N GLY A 33 -2.28 -10.64 -1.50
CA GLY A 33 -1.10 -9.79 -1.30
C GLY A 33 -1.41 -8.54 -0.48
N ILE A 34 -2.59 -7.94 -0.67
CA ILE A 34 -3.05 -6.79 0.12
C ILE A 34 -3.30 -7.23 1.58
N VAL A 35 -4.00 -8.35 1.78
CA VAL A 35 -4.27 -8.90 3.12
C VAL A 35 -2.97 -9.25 3.85
N GLY A 36 -1.99 -9.82 3.15
CA GLY A 36 -0.66 -10.10 3.70
C GLY A 36 0.08 -8.84 4.16
N ALA A 37 0.09 -7.78 3.34
CA ALA A 37 0.74 -6.52 3.69
C ALA A 37 0.09 -5.84 4.92
N VAL A 38 -1.24 -5.86 5.00
CA VAL A 38 -1.99 -5.36 6.17
C VAL A 38 -1.68 -6.21 7.41
N GLY A 39 -1.60 -7.53 7.26
CA GLY A 39 -1.21 -8.46 8.32
C GLY A 39 0.19 -8.21 8.88
N CYS A 40 1.18 -7.95 8.01
CA CYS A 40 2.52 -7.55 8.43
C CYS A 40 2.53 -6.26 9.24
N PHE A 41 1.79 -5.25 8.78
CA PHE A 41 1.67 -3.98 9.52
C PHE A 41 1.02 -4.19 10.89
N LEU A 42 -0.12 -4.87 10.95
CA LEU A 42 -0.80 -5.20 12.21
C LEU A 42 0.09 -6.00 13.16
N GLY A 43 0.79 -7.01 12.65
CA GLY A 43 1.76 -7.79 13.44
C GLY A 43 2.86 -6.91 14.04
N SER A 44 3.42 -5.97 13.25
CA SER A 44 4.44 -5.05 13.75
C SER A 44 3.92 -4.12 14.84
N VAL A 45 2.68 -3.62 14.71
CA VAL A 45 2.03 -2.76 15.71
C VAL A 45 1.76 -3.53 17.00
N ILE A 46 1.27 -4.77 16.90
CA ILE A 46 1.05 -5.64 18.05
C ILE A 46 2.37 -5.86 18.80
N VAL A 47 3.41 -6.33 18.10
CA VAL A 47 4.72 -6.58 18.72
C VAL A 47 5.31 -5.32 19.35
N GLN A 48 5.17 -4.17 18.69
CA GLN A 48 5.63 -2.88 19.23
C GLN A 48 4.85 -2.43 20.45
N SER A 49 3.57 -2.80 20.58
CA SER A 49 2.74 -2.46 21.74
C SER A 49 3.02 -3.34 22.97
N PHE A 50 3.58 -4.54 22.77
CA PHE A 50 3.98 -5.46 23.84
C PHE A 50 5.43 -5.25 24.32
N ARG A 51 6.20 -4.36 23.68
CA ARG A 51 7.56 -3.97 24.07
C ARG A 51 7.54 -2.65 24.83
#